data_AF-A0A535Y001-F1
#
_entry.id   AF-A0A535Y001-F1
#
_cell.length_a   1.000
_cell.length_b   1.000
_cell.length_c   1.000
_cell.angle_alpha   90.00
_cell.angle_beta   90.00
_cell.angle_gamma   90.00
#
_symmetry.space_group_name_H-M   'P 1'
#
loop_
_entity.id
_entity.type
_entity.pdbx_description
1 polymer ?
#
loop_
_entity_poly.entity_id
_entity_poly.type
_entity_poly.pdbx_seq_one_letter_code
_entity_poly.pdbx_strand_id
1 'polypeptide(L)' 'MIPREAFILPFELQHRHTDGTDHGMQPKHHDPSEHDPERTWLVRQEFQCMDCDETVTLIPGEKS' A
#
# COMPACT_ATOMS: atom_id res chain seq x y z
N MET A 1 -5.48 18.55 -29.63
CA MET A 1 -4.63 18.77 -28.44
C MET A 1 -5.40 18.22 -27.26
N ILE A 2 -4.98 17.08 -26.68
CA ILE A 2 -5.64 16.52 -25.50
C ILE A 2 -5.04 17.21 -24.27
N PRO A 3 -5.85 17.80 -23.36
CA PRO A 3 -5.33 18.44 -22.17
C PRO A 3 -4.55 17.41 -21.33
N ARG A 4 -3.40 17.83 -20.80
CA ARG A 4 -2.57 17.05 -19.87
C ARG A 4 -3.23 17.01 -18.48
N GLU A 5 -4.50 16.66 -18.42
CA GLU A 5 -5.07 16.16 -17.19
C GLU A 5 -4.37 14.84 -16.96
N ALA A 6 -3.46 14.82 -15.98
CA ALA A 6 -2.86 13.59 -15.51
C ALA A 6 -4.02 12.72 -15.03
N PHE A 7 -4.49 11.81 -15.88
CA PHE A 7 -5.37 10.73 -15.49
C PHE A 7 -4.61 9.94 -14.42
N ILE A 8 -4.83 10.28 -13.14
CA ILE A 8 -4.44 9.41 -12.05
C ILE A 8 -5.37 8.22 -12.17
N LEU A 9 -4.90 7.20 -12.90
CA LEU A 9 -5.59 5.93 -12.94
C LEU A 9 -5.61 5.38 -11.50
N PRO A 10 -6.75 4.83 -11.04
CA PRO A 10 -6.74 4.10 -9.78
C PRO A 10 -5.73 2.95 -9.92
N PHE A 11 -4.75 2.91 -9.02
CA PHE A 11 -3.75 1.84 -8.98
C PHE A 11 -4.22 0.77 -7.97
N GLU A 12 -3.96 -0.50 -8.30
CA GLU A 12 -4.16 -1.64 -7.41
C GLU A 12 -2.79 -2.27 -7.12
N LEU A 13 -2.57 -2.69 -5.88
CA LEU A 13 -1.37 -3.43 -5.47
C LEU A 13 -1.61 -4.92 -5.68
N GLN A 14 -0.70 -5.57 -6.40
CA GLN A 14 -0.68 -7.02 -6.60
C GLN A 14 0.62 -7.61 -6.09
N HIS A 15 0.52 -8.73 -5.38
CA HIS A 15 1.64 -9.53 -4.91
C HIS A 15 1.77 -10.76 -5.82
N ARG A 16 2.98 -10.97 -6.36
CA ARG A 16 3.28 -12.13 -7.18
C ARG A 16 3.85 -13.27 -6.34
N HIS A 17 3.15 -14.40 -6.34
CA HIS A 17 3.52 -15.57 -5.57
C HIS A 17 4.55 -16.44 -6.31
N THR A 18 5.21 -17.34 -5.57
CA THR A 18 6.26 -18.23 -6.10
C THR A 18 5.73 -19.27 -7.10
N ASP A 19 4.45 -19.61 -7.03
CA ASP A 19 3.74 -20.47 -7.99
C ASP A 19 3.38 -19.74 -9.29
N GLY A 20 3.61 -18.42 -9.35
CA GLY A 20 3.43 -17.59 -10.54
C GLY A 20 2.08 -16.90 -10.65
N THR A 21 1.20 -17.04 -9.65
CA THR A 21 -0.05 -16.29 -9.55
C THR A 21 0.17 -14.89 -8.97
N ASP A 22 -0.73 -13.96 -9.32
CA ASP A 22 -0.75 -12.60 -8.78
C ASP A 22 -2.05 -12.43 -7.98
N HIS A 23 -1.93 -11.98 -6.73
CA HIS A 23 -3.06 -11.75 -5.83
C HIS A 23 -3.11 -10.30 -5.38
N GLY A 24 -4.32 -9.75 -5.29
CA GLY A 24 -4.54 -8.40 -4.78
C GLY A 24 -4.04 -8.25 -3.34
N MET A 25 -3.58 -7.05 -3.00
CA MET A 25 -3.25 -6.67 -1.63
C MET A 25 -4.29 -5.71 -1.08
N GLN A 26 -4.68 -5.91 0.18
CA GLN A 26 -5.63 -5.05 0.89
C GLN A 26 -4.93 -4.22 1.96
N PRO A 27 -5.38 -2.99 2.22
CA PRO A 27 -4.84 -2.18 3.29
C PRO A 27 -5.09 -2.88 4.63
N LYS A 28 -4.03 -3.08 5.40
CA LYS A 28 -4.15 -3.63 6.74
C LYS A 28 -4.65 -2.52 7.67
N HIS A 29 -5.81 -2.75 8.28
CA HIS A 29 -6.36 -1.78 9.23
C HIS A 29 -5.54 -1.85 10.52
N HIS A 30 -4.72 -0.83 10.80
CA HIS A 30 -4.09 -0.69 12.10
C HIS A 30 -5.19 -0.39 13.12
N ASP A 31 -5.26 -1.17 14.21
CA ASP A 31 -6.22 -0.93 15.27
C ASP A 31 -5.86 0.39 15.97
N PRO A 32 -6.82 1.33 16.13
CA PRO A 32 -6.57 2.60 16.81
C PRO A 32 -6.15 2.45 18.28
N SER A 33 -6.26 1.25 18.85
CA SER A 33 -5.79 0.94 20.22
C SER A 33 -4.28 0.65 20.30
N GLU A 34 -3.60 0.44 19.17
CA GLU A 34 -2.13 0.32 19.10
C GLU A 34 -1.43 1.70 18.97
N HIS A 35 -2.16 2.77 19.26
CA HIS A 35 -1.71 4.16 19.20
C HIS A 35 -0.64 4.45 20.26
N ASP A 36 0.62 4.38 19.85
CA ASP A 36 1.72 5.05 20.53
C ASP A 36 1.82 6.50 19.98
N PRO A 37 1.53 7.53 20.79
CA PRO A 37 1.41 8.92 20.35
C PRO A 37 2.73 9.54 19.88
N GLU A 38 3.87 8.86 20.06
CA GLU A 38 5.20 9.37 19.73
C GLU A 38 5.75 8.87 18.38
N ARG A 39 5.03 8.00 17.65
CA ARG A 39 5.53 7.46 16.37
C ARG A 39 4.88 8.06 15.13
N THR A 40 5.71 8.28 14.13
CA THR A 40 5.44 8.72 12.76
C THR A 40 4.52 7.74 12.00
N TRP A 41 3.25 7.64 12.40
CA TRP A 41 2.22 6.84 11.73
C TRP A 41 1.62 7.56 10.52
N LEU A 42 1.81 8.88 10.44
CA LEU A 42 1.15 9.77 9.48
C LEU A 42 1.54 9.58 8.02
N VAL A 43 2.44 8.65 7.68
CA VAL A 43 2.92 8.58 6.31
C VAL A 43 3.14 7.17 5.77
N ARG A 44 2.90 6.10 6.52
CA ARG A 44 3.18 4.73 6.05
C ARG A 44 1.89 3.91 5.98
N GLN A 45 1.63 3.31 4.83
CA GLN A 45 0.45 2.50 4.58
C GLN A 45 0.86 1.05 4.38
N GLU A 46 0.43 0.15 5.26
CA GLU A 46 0.69 -1.29 5.16
C GLU A 46 -0.43 -1.99 4.39
N PHE A 47 -0.03 -2.91 3.52
CA PHE A 47 -0.90 -3.76 2.72
C PHE A 47 -0.55 -5.22 2.99
N GLN A 48 -1.56 -6.07 3.09
CA GLN A 48 -1.43 -7.50 3.24
C GLN A 48 -1.96 -8.20 1.99
N CYS A 49 -1.26 -9.22 1.52
CA CYS A 49 -1.75 -10.06 0.43
C CYS A 49 -3.04 -10.78 0.87
N MET A 50 -4.00 -10.95 -0.05
CA MET A 50 -5.26 -11.62 0.25
C MET A 50 -5.15 -13.15 0.31
N ASP A 51 -4.04 -13.73 -0.16
CA ASP A 51 -3.85 -15.19 -0.29
C ASP A 51 -2.72 -15.73 0.60
N CYS A 52 -1.77 -14.87 0.99
CA CYS A 52 -0.72 -15.21 1.95
C CYS A 52 -0.53 -14.11 3.00
N ASP A 53 0.19 -14.42 4.09
CA ASP A 53 0.50 -13.47 5.16
C ASP A 53 1.62 -12.47 4.84
N GLU A 54 1.99 -12.32 3.55
CA GLU A 54 3.01 -11.35 3.16
C GLU A 54 2.47 -9.91 3.20
N THR A 55 3.30 -8.99 3.70
CA THR A 55 2.95 -7.58 3.88
C THR A 55 3.93 -6.65 3.20
N VAL A 56 3.42 -5.58 2.58
CA VAL A 56 4.20 -4.51 1.97
C VAL A 56 3.84 -3.18 2.63
N THR A 57 4.85 -2.36 2.94
CA THR A 57 4.63 -1.00 3.46
C THR A 57 4.98 0.02 2.39
N LEU A 58 4.00 0.85 2.02
CA LEU A 58 4.27 2.05 1.22
C LEU A 58 4.85 3.14 2.12
N ILE A 59 6.05 3.58 1.76
CA ILE A 59 6.73 4.72 2.38
C ILE A 59 6.81 5.82 1.30
N PRO A 60 6.17 6.98 1.50
CA PRO A 60 6.26 8.09 0.59
C PRO A 60 7.69 8.60 0.63
N GLY A 61 8.34 8.57 -0.53
CA GLY A 61 9.67 9.14 -0.65
C GLY A 61 9.61 10.63 -0.36
N GLU A 62 10.51 11.12 0.50
CA GLU A 62 10.89 12.53 0.47
C GLU A 62 11.47 12.77 -0.93
N LYS A 63 10.75 13.51 -1.78
CA LYS A 63 11.37 14.03 -3.01
C LYS A 63 12.57 14.87 -2.57
N SER A 64 13.78 14.32 -2.70
CA SER A 64 15.02 15.10 -2.60
C SER A 64 15.12 16.08 -3.76
#